data_AF-A0A9E4ESD6-F1
#
_entry.id   AF-A0A9E4ESD6-F1
#
_cell.length_a   1.000
_cell.length_b   1.000
_cell.length_c   1.000
_cell.angle_alpha   90.00
_cell.angle_beta   90.00
_cell.angle_gamma   90.00
#
_symmetry.space_group_name_H-M   'P 1'
#
loop_
_entity.id
_entity.type
_entity.pdbx_description
1 polymer ?
#
loop_
_entity_poly.entity_id
_entity_poly.type
_entity_poly.pdbx_seq_one_letter_code
_entity_poly.pdbx_strand_id
1 'polypeptide(L)'
;LDFEFRWKRPRGGSGEVDDYHIQVSRYADFRWCVCPAFDRYVGRTACAGGTTWQAEFPNLLNPDETYYWRVRARNEKGVWGDWSEVRSFVPHGPRLPVDLTVKGRGKVRTLEWSANVDGNPAVRYRVHGCPEPGGFSATEENLLGDVEEARWPLNGVEKGMSYRVVAVDAGGVTSTPSEYITV
;
A
#
# COMPACT_ATOMS: atom_id res chain seq x y z
N LEU A 1 0.58 0.15 1.06
CA LEU A 1 0.95 0.89 2.27
C LEU A 1 -0.31 1.16 3.07
N ASP A 2 -0.36 0.68 4.31
CA ASP A 2 -1.39 1.03 5.27
C ASP A 2 -0.93 2.28 6.02
N PHE A 3 -1.76 3.31 6.00
CA PHE A 3 -1.53 4.54 6.76
C PHE A 3 -2.76 4.89 7.57
N GLU A 4 -2.52 5.35 8.79
CA GLU A 4 -3.56 5.85 9.66
C GLU A 4 -3.40 7.35 9.87
N PHE A 5 -4.44 8.09 9.52
CA PHE A 5 -4.55 9.51 9.76
C PHE A 5 -5.18 9.71 11.12
N ARG A 6 -4.50 10.46 12.00
CA ARG A 6 -5.00 10.79 13.35
C ARG A 6 -5.12 12.30 13.53
N TRP A 7 -6.24 12.74 14.07
CA TRP A 7 -6.45 14.15 14.43
C TRP A 7 -7.00 14.26 15.85
N LYS A 8 -7.02 15.49 16.36
CA LYS A 8 -7.66 15.80 17.63
C LYS A 8 -9.05 16.34 17.34
N ARG A 9 -10.04 15.93 18.15
CA ARG A 9 -11.38 16.54 18.09
C ARG A 9 -11.25 18.05 18.31
N PRO A 10 -11.83 18.90 17.44
CA PRO A 10 -11.83 20.35 17.64
C PRO A 10 -12.46 20.72 18.99
N ARG A 11 -11.90 21.72 19.66
CA ARG A 11 -12.48 22.30 20.90
C ARG A 11 -13.08 23.65 20.55
N GLY A 12 -14.35 23.85 20.90
CA GLY A 12 -15.09 25.08 20.57
C GLY A 12 -15.84 24.97 19.25
N GLY A 13 -17.16 25.17 19.30
CA GLY A 13 -18.11 25.02 18.20
C GLY A 13 -19.55 25.06 18.73
N SER A 14 -20.53 25.28 17.85
CA SER A 14 -21.96 25.47 18.20
C SER A 14 -22.76 24.17 18.43
N GLY A 15 -22.07 23.03 18.63
CA GLY A 15 -22.66 21.71 18.84
C GLY A 15 -21.60 20.60 18.94
N GLU A 16 -22.04 19.37 19.25
CA GLU A 16 -21.17 18.21 19.25
C GLU A 16 -20.74 17.78 17.84
N VAL A 17 -19.52 17.25 17.72
CA VAL A 17 -19.00 16.75 16.44
C VAL A 17 -19.55 15.35 16.17
N ASP A 18 -20.28 15.20 15.06
CA ASP A 18 -20.94 13.96 14.66
C ASP A 18 -20.22 13.22 13.52
N ASP A 19 -19.42 13.93 12.71
CA ASP A 19 -18.73 13.37 11.54
C ASP A 19 -17.45 14.15 11.21
N TYR A 20 -16.61 13.53 10.37
CA TYR A 20 -15.41 14.14 9.81
C TYR A 20 -15.32 13.91 8.31
N HIS A 21 -14.68 14.84 7.61
CA HIS A 21 -14.35 14.73 6.19
C HIS A 21 -12.84 14.85 6.03
N ILE A 22 -12.20 13.83 5.48
CA ILE A 22 -10.76 13.78 5.23
C ILE A 22 -10.47 13.82 3.73
N GLN A 23 -9.40 14.56 3.38
CA GLN A 23 -8.87 14.62 2.04
C GLN A 23 -7.37 14.34 2.03
N VAL A 24 -6.90 13.60 1.03
CA VAL A 24 -5.47 13.40 0.74
C VAL A 24 -5.21 13.76 -0.73
N SER A 25 -4.18 14.57 -0.96
CA SER A 25 -3.81 15.12 -2.26
C SER A 25 -2.29 15.07 -2.48
N ARG A 26 -1.86 15.12 -3.74
CA ARG A 26 -0.46 15.42 -4.10
C ARG A 26 -0.16 16.92 -4.11
N TYR A 27 -1.18 17.75 -3.99
CA TYR A 27 -1.08 19.21 -4.05
C TYR A 27 -1.51 19.82 -2.71
N ALA A 28 -0.70 20.74 -2.19
CA ALA A 28 -0.98 21.40 -0.90
C ALA A 28 -2.27 22.25 -0.93
N ASP A 29 -2.72 22.66 -2.11
CA ASP A 29 -3.96 23.41 -2.33
C ASP A 29 -5.21 22.51 -2.45
N PHE A 30 -5.05 21.18 -2.42
CA PHE A 30 -6.11 20.20 -2.63
C PHE A 30 -6.87 20.41 -3.92
N ARG A 31 -6.22 20.91 -4.97
CA ARG A 31 -6.87 21.09 -6.28
C ARG A 31 -7.50 19.78 -6.72
N TRP A 32 -6.76 18.67 -6.61
CA TRP A 32 -7.23 17.30 -6.89
C TRP A 32 -6.84 16.34 -5.76
N CYS A 33 -7.80 15.57 -5.22
CA CYS A 33 -7.49 14.45 -4.33
C CYS A 33 -6.83 13.31 -5.12
N VAL A 34 -6.04 12.47 -4.43
CA VAL A 34 -5.30 11.36 -5.07
C VAL A 34 -6.24 10.44 -5.84
N CYS A 35 -7.37 10.07 -5.23
CA CYS A 35 -8.47 9.32 -5.85
C CYS A 35 -9.73 9.45 -4.97
N PRO A 36 -10.90 8.93 -5.39
CA PRO A 36 -12.12 8.99 -4.58
C PRO A 36 -12.00 8.32 -3.20
N ALA A 37 -11.11 7.34 -3.03
CA ALA A 37 -10.84 6.74 -1.72
C ALA A 37 -10.15 7.69 -0.73
N PHE A 38 -9.62 8.81 -1.22
CA PHE A 38 -8.95 9.86 -0.44
C PHE A 38 -9.75 11.16 -0.36
N ASP A 39 -11.05 11.12 -0.63
CA ASP A 39 -12.01 12.19 -0.37
C ASP A 39 -13.23 11.59 0.35
N ARG A 40 -13.12 11.44 1.68
CA ARG A 40 -14.01 10.53 2.43
C ARG A 40 -14.66 11.17 3.65
N TYR A 41 -15.95 10.91 3.79
CA TYR A 41 -16.69 11.11 5.04
C TYR A 41 -16.43 9.92 5.97
N VAL A 42 -15.83 10.17 7.13
CA VAL A 42 -15.36 9.15 8.08
C VAL A 42 -16.54 8.37 8.66
N GLY A 43 -17.68 9.02 8.89
CA GLY A 43 -18.93 8.38 9.33
C GLY A 43 -19.49 7.34 8.35
N ARG A 44 -18.97 7.27 7.12
CA ARG A 44 -19.32 6.25 6.11
C ARG A 44 -18.24 5.18 5.95
N THR A 45 -17.44 4.95 6.98
CA THR A 45 -16.34 3.99 7.01
C THR A 45 -16.38 3.20 8.32
N ALA A 46 -15.54 2.18 8.44
CA ALA A 46 -15.36 1.45 9.70
C ALA A 46 -14.84 2.35 10.85
N CYS A 47 -14.31 3.54 10.56
CA CYS A 47 -13.77 4.48 11.54
C CYS A 47 -14.80 5.50 12.05
N ALA A 48 -16.10 5.28 11.79
CA ALA A 48 -17.17 6.20 12.19
C ALA A 48 -17.14 6.55 13.69
N GLY A 49 -17.36 7.82 14.02
CA GLY A 49 -17.33 8.33 15.40
C GLY A 49 -15.93 8.50 16.02
N GLY A 50 -14.88 8.01 15.36
CA GLY A 50 -13.48 8.13 15.79
C GLY A 50 -12.82 9.45 15.39
N THR A 51 -11.57 9.61 15.81
CA THR A 51 -10.66 10.67 15.35
C THR A 51 -9.46 10.11 14.58
N THR A 52 -9.69 8.95 13.96
CA THR A 52 -8.74 8.25 13.11
C THR A 52 -9.43 7.83 11.81
N TRP A 53 -8.65 7.66 10.76
CA TRP A 53 -9.13 7.08 9.51
C TRP A 53 -8.00 6.30 8.83
N GLN A 54 -8.34 5.15 8.28
CA GLN A 54 -7.46 4.29 7.48
C GLN A 54 -8.08 4.10 6.09
N ALA A 55 -7.25 4.10 5.05
CA ALA A 55 -7.72 3.86 3.70
C ALA A 55 -8.17 2.40 3.52
N GLU A 56 -9.33 2.18 2.91
CA GLU A 56 -9.93 0.84 2.72
C GLU A 56 -9.15 -0.03 1.71
N PHE A 57 -8.34 0.60 0.85
CA PHE A 57 -7.57 -0.08 -0.18
C PHE A 57 -6.08 0.19 0.00
N PRO A 58 -5.25 -0.86 0.12
CA PRO A 58 -3.82 -0.69 0.22
C PRO A 58 -3.23 -0.23 -1.12
N ASN A 59 -2.01 0.33 -1.05
CA ASN A 59 -1.15 0.62 -2.21
C ASN A 59 -1.68 1.72 -3.16
N LEU A 60 -2.56 2.59 -2.67
CA LEU A 60 -3.03 3.75 -3.45
C LEU A 60 -2.06 4.96 -3.43
N LEU A 61 -1.00 4.90 -2.60
CA LEU A 61 0.04 5.92 -2.52
C LEU A 61 1.36 5.34 -3.03
N ASN A 62 2.13 6.14 -3.74
CA ASN A 62 3.48 5.74 -4.13
C ASN A 62 4.46 6.01 -2.99
N PRO A 63 5.34 5.06 -2.64
CA PRO A 63 6.42 5.31 -1.70
C PRO A 63 7.31 6.48 -2.13
N ASP A 64 7.86 7.20 -1.15
CA ASP A 64 8.84 8.29 -1.32
C ASP A 64 8.34 9.51 -2.13
N GLU A 65 7.02 9.65 -2.29
CA GLU A 65 6.37 10.82 -2.86
C GLU A 65 5.70 11.67 -1.75
N THR A 66 5.76 13.00 -1.83
CA THR A 66 5.13 13.86 -0.81
C THR A 66 3.62 13.96 -1.05
N TYR A 67 2.84 13.70 0.00
CA TYR A 67 1.40 13.86 0.02
C TYR A 67 0.98 14.88 1.08
N TYR A 68 -0.18 15.49 0.86
CA TYR A 68 -0.80 16.47 1.74
C TYR A 68 -2.16 15.97 2.19
N TRP A 69 -2.54 16.23 3.43
CA TRP A 69 -3.84 15.86 3.96
C TRP A 69 -4.41 16.94 4.88
N ARG A 70 -5.74 16.99 4.92
CA ARG A 70 -6.51 17.88 5.78
C ARG A 70 -7.80 17.20 6.22
N VAL A 71 -8.35 17.65 7.34
CA VAL A 71 -9.61 17.13 7.89
C VAL A 71 -10.48 18.28 8.38
N ARG A 72 -11.79 18.15 8.26
CA ARG A 72 -12.77 19.06 8.88
C ARG A 72 -13.85 18.28 9.62
N ALA A 73 -14.41 18.90 10.65
CA ALA A 73 -15.50 18.33 11.43
C ALA A 73 -16.87 18.81 10.94
N ARG A 74 -17.88 17.97 11.09
CA ARG A 74 -19.29 18.34 11.03
C ARG A 74 -19.89 18.31 12.42
N ASN A 75 -20.79 19.23 12.71
CA ASN A 75 -21.59 19.15 13.91
C ASN A 75 -22.92 18.40 13.68
N GLU A 76 -23.57 18.01 14.77
CA GLU A 76 -24.89 17.35 14.79
C GLU A 76 -26.00 18.10 14.02
N LYS A 77 -25.82 19.39 13.73
CA LYS A 77 -26.74 20.21 12.91
C LYS A 77 -26.45 20.11 11.41
N GLY A 78 -25.50 19.27 11.01
CA GLY A 78 -25.07 19.08 9.63
C GLY A 78 -24.12 20.16 9.10
N VAL A 79 -23.64 21.07 9.94
CA VAL A 79 -22.78 22.20 9.53
C VAL A 79 -21.32 21.77 9.56
N TRP A 80 -20.63 21.93 8.44
CA TRP A 80 -19.19 21.71 8.32
C TRP A 80 -18.41 22.93 8.78
N GLY A 81 -17.41 22.70 9.64
CA GLY A 81 -16.44 23.72 10.01
C GLY A 81 -15.35 23.93 8.96
N ASP A 82 -14.43 24.83 9.28
CA ASP A 82 -13.24 25.06 8.47
C ASP A 82 -12.35 23.83 8.39
N TRP A 83 -11.56 23.76 7.33
CA TRP A 83 -10.50 22.76 7.20
C TRP A 83 -9.40 23.00 8.23
N SER A 84 -8.81 21.91 8.71
CA SER A 84 -7.57 21.98 9.48
C SER A 84 -6.45 22.63 8.68
N GLU A 85 -5.39 23.03 9.38
CA GLU A 85 -4.09 23.25 8.73
C GLU A 85 -3.71 22.06 7.85
N VAL A 86 -3.08 22.36 6.72
CA VAL A 86 -2.58 21.37 5.78
C VAL A 86 -1.35 20.71 6.38
N ARG A 87 -1.36 19.38 6.44
CA ARG A 87 -0.23 18.57 6.90
C ARG A 87 0.33 17.79 5.73
N SER A 88 1.63 17.50 5.74
CA SER A 88 2.28 16.64 4.75
C SER A 88 2.87 15.39 5.38
N PHE A 89 3.05 14.37 4.56
CA PHE A 89 3.76 13.14 4.90
C PHE A 89 4.38 12.51 3.66
N VAL A 90 5.38 11.66 3.88
CA VAL A 90 5.98 10.82 2.84
C VAL A 90 5.77 9.37 3.26
N PRO A 91 5.02 8.58 2.46
CA PRO A 91 4.84 7.17 2.72
C PRO A 91 6.15 6.42 2.43
N HIS A 92 6.63 5.63 3.38
CA HIS A 92 7.80 4.77 3.20
C HIS A 92 7.38 3.30 3.26
N GLY A 93 8.01 2.48 2.43
CA GLY A 93 7.75 1.04 2.36
C GLY A 93 8.97 0.30 1.82
N PRO A 94 8.93 -1.04 1.72
CA PRO A 94 10.01 -1.78 1.12
C PRO A 94 10.07 -1.47 -0.38
N ARG A 95 11.27 -1.51 -0.94
CA ARG A 95 11.47 -1.43 -2.39
C ARG A 95 11.29 -2.82 -3.02
N LEU A 96 10.93 -2.82 -4.30
CA LEU A 96 10.76 -4.05 -5.07
C LEU A 96 12.04 -4.90 -5.04
N PRO A 97 11.93 -6.24 -4.93
CA PRO A 97 13.06 -7.14 -5.07
C PRO A 97 13.77 -6.98 -6.42
N VAL A 98 15.09 -7.16 -6.42
CA VAL A 98 15.94 -7.01 -7.60
C VAL A 98 16.72 -8.30 -7.89
N ASP A 99 17.39 -8.36 -9.03
CA ASP A 99 18.25 -9.48 -9.44
C ASP A 99 17.56 -10.86 -9.43
N LEU A 100 16.28 -10.91 -9.82
CA LEU A 100 15.55 -12.17 -9.94
C LEU A 100 16.26 -13.09 -10.93
N THR A 101 16.62 -14.29 -10.48
CA THR A 101 17.33 -15.28 -11.28
C THR A 101 16.92 -16.68 -10.90
N VAL A 102 17.02 -17.62 -11.84
CA VAL A 102 16.81 -19.04 -11.55
C VAL A 102 18.15 -19.75 -11.48
N LYS A 103 18.44 -20.33 -10.31
CA LYS A 103 19.61 -21.18 -10.08
C LYS A 103 19.22 -22.66 -10.04
N GLY A 104 20.22 -23.53 -10.17
CA GLY A 104 20.07 -24.98 -10.19
C GLY A 104 20.01 -25.58 -11.59
N ARG A 105 19.97 -26.92 -11.66
CA ARG A 105 19.93 -27.70 -12.92
C ARG A 105 18.97 -28.88 -12.77
N GLY A 106 18.37 -29.30 -13.88
CA GLY A 106 17.45 -30.43 -13.90
C GLY A 106 16.15 -30.11 -13.17
N LYS A 107 15.67 -31.03 -12.33
CA LYS A 107 14.41 -30.91 -11.58
C LYS A 107 14.52 -30.13 -10.27
N VAL A 108 15.73 -29.73 -9.86
CA VAL A 108 15.96 -28.98 -8.62
C VAL A 108 16.43 -27.59 -9.02
N ARG A 109 15.48 -26.67 -9.11
CA ARG A 109 15.72 -25.26 -9.42
C ARG A 109 15.14 -24.38 -8.32
N THR A 110 15.69 -23.18 -8.22
CA THR A 110 15.28 -22.20 -7.21
C THR A 110 15.28 -20.84 -7.85
N LEU A 111 14.17 -20.11 -7.69
CA LEU A 111 14.11 -18.69 -7.98
C LEU A 111 14.76 -17.96 -6.81
N GLU A 112 15.77 -17.15 -7.07
CA GLU A 112 16.47 -16.32 -6.07
C GLU A 112 16.38 -14.85 -6.46
N TRP A 113 16.45 -13.97 -5.46
CA TRP A 113 16.48 -12.53 -5.64
C TRP A 113 17.29 -11.84 -4.55
N SER A 114 17.53 -10.54 -4.72
CA SER A 114 18.16 -9.67 -3.73
C SER A 114 17.11 -8.76 -3.07
N ALA A 115 17.20 -8.61 -1.76
CA ALA A 115 16.46 -7.58 -1.03
C ALA A 115 16.94 -6.19 -1.48
N ASN A 116 16.02 -5.28 -1.78
CA ASN A 116 16.38 -3.89 -2.05
C ASN A 116 16.46 -3.11 -0.74
N VAL A 117 17.65 -2.60 -0.43
CA VAL A 117 18.00 -1.95 0.84
C VAL A 117 17.70 -0.45 0.90
N ASP A 118 17.28 0.15 -0.22
CA ASP A 118 16.99 1.59 -0.29
C ASP A 118 15.64 1.96 0.35
N GLY A 119 14.79 0.96 0.67
CA GLY A 119 13.51 1.15 1.35
C GLY A 119 13.48 0.55 2.75
N ASN A 120 12.29 0.45 3.33
CA ASN A 120 12.11 -0.28 4.58
C ASN A 120 12.59 -1.73 4.40
N PRO A 121 13.29 -2.31 5.39
CA PRO A 121 13.73 -3.70 5.31
C PRO A 121 12.55 -4.65 5.10
N ALA A 122 12.63 -5.46 4.04
CA ALA A 122 11.69 -6.54 3.82
C ALA A 122 11.94 -7.66 4.85
N VAL A 123 10.87 -8.12 5.50
CA VAL A 123 10.89 -9.26 6.42
C VAL A 123 10.29 -10.52 5.79
N ARG A 124 9.56 -10.35 4.68
CA ARG A 124 8.88 -11.42 3.94
C ARG A 124 8.72 -11.02 2.48
N TYR A 125 8.53 -12.02 1.63
CA TYR A 125 8.28 -11.88 0.20
C TYR A 125 7.06 -12.68 -0.20
N ARG A 126 6.22 -12.11 -1.06
CA ARG A 126 5.08 -12.79 -1.69
C ARG A 126 5.46 -13.18 -3.09
N VAL A 127 5.32 -14.45 -3.43
CA VAL A 127 5.72 -15.00 -4.72
C VAL A 127 4.47 -15.25 -5.54
N HIS A 128 4.42 -14.64 -6.72
CA HIS A 128 3.31 -14.75 -7.64
C HIS A 128 3.76 -15.45 -8.92
N GLY A 129 2.86 -16.20 -9.55
CA GLY A 129 3.17 -16.90 -10.79
C GLY A 129 1.99 -17.00 -11.75
N CYS A 130 2.27 -16.83 -13.04
CA CYS A 130 1.29 -16.88 -14.11
C CYS A 130 1.75 -17.85 -15.21
N PRO A 131 0.92 -18.82 -15.66
CA PRO A 131 1.27 -19.76 -16.72
C PRO A 131 1.40 -19.10 -18.10
N GLU A 132 0.97 -17.85 -18.23
CA GLU A 132 1.12 -17.09 -19.47
C GLU A 132 2.50 -16.39 -19.50
N PRO A 133 3.28 -16.57 -20.59
CA PRO A 133 4.51 -15.83 -20.77
C PRO A 133 4.19 -14.35 -20.99
N GLY A 134 4.79 -13.47 -20.18
CA GLY A 134 4.64 -12.02 -20.30
C GLY A 134 4.48 -11.31 -18.95
N GLY A 135 4.33 -9.98 -19.01
CA GLY A 135 4.06 -9.17 -17.83
C GLY A 135 2.65 -9.40 -17.32
N PHE A 136 2.52 -9.74 -16.03
CA PHE A 136 1.24 -9.97 -15.37
C PHE A 136 1.14 -9.14 -14.08
N SER A 137 -0.07 -8.81 -13.65
CA SER A 137 -0.29 -8.12 -12.38
C SER A 137 -0.20 -9.12 -11.23
N ALA A 138 0.60 -8.82 -10.21
CA ALA A 138 0.61 -9.62 -8.97
C ALA A 138 -0.69 -9.35 -8.20
N THR A 139 -1.49 -10.40 -8.00
CA THR A 139 -2.78 -10.36 -7.29
C THR A 139 -2.89 -11.55 -6.34
N GLU A 140 -3.88 -11.55 -5.46
CA GLU A 140 -4.16 -12.71 -4.59
C GLU A 140 -4.51 -13.97 -5.39
N GLU A 141 -5.08 -13.83 -6.59
CA GLU A 141 -5.48 -14.95 -7.44
C GLU A 141 -4.30 -15.74 -7.99
N ASN A 142 -3.15 -15.08 -8.19
CA ASN A 142 -1.92 -15.70 -8.69
C ASN A 142 -0.81 -15.78 -7.64
N LEU A 143 -1.16 -15.62 -6.36
CA LEU A 143 -0.24 -15.83 -5.25
C LEU A 143 0.06 -17.33 -5.11
N LEU A 144 1.34 -17.67 -5.18
CA LEU A 144 1.83 -19.02 -4.92
C LEU A 144 2.12 -19.25 -3.43
N GLY A 145 2.54 -18.19 -2.73
CA GLY A 145 2.75 -18.20 -1.28
C GLY A 145 3.74 -17.14 -0.83
N ASP A 146 4.08 -17.18 0.46
CA ASP A 146 5.03 -16.26 1.08
C ASP A 146 6.29 -17.00 1.57
N VAL A 147 7.44 -16.31 1.57
CA VAL A 147 8.72 -16.77 2.13
C VAL A 147 9.45 -15.65 2.85
N GLU A 148 10.18 -15.96 3.92
CA GLU A 148 11.01 -14.97 4.62
C GLU A 148 12.39 -14.82 3.98
N GLU A 149 12.89 -15.92 3.39
CA GLU A 149 14.15 -15.93 2.67
C GLU A 149 13.96 -15.45 1.24
N ALA A 150 15.02 -14.89 0.65
CA ALA A 150 15.00 -14.37 -0.72
C ALA A 150 15.12 -15.49 -1.79
N ARG A 151 14.35 -16.57 -1.62
CA ARG A 151 14.33 -17.73 -2.51
C ARG A 151 13.00 -18.47 -2.50
N TRP A 152 12.64 -19.03 -3.65
CA TRP A 152 11.44 -19.85 -3.84
C TRP A 152 11.78 -21.16 -4.55
N PRO A 153 11.42 -22.33 -3.98
CA PRO A 153 11.65 -23.61 -4.62
C PRO A 153 10.73 -23.77 -5.83
N LEU A 154 11.33 -24.15 -6.96
CA LEU A 154 10.60 -24.43 -8.17
C LEU A 154 10.41 -25.96 -8.28
N ASN A 155 9.15 -26.42 -8.19
CA ASN A 155 8.79 -27.83 -8.07
C ASN A 155 7.92 -28.30 -9.26
N GLY A 156 8.45 -28.27 -10.47
CA GLY A 156 7.91 -29.04 -11.61
C GLY A 156 6.78 -28.41 -12.42
N VAL A 157 6.33 -27.20 -12.08
CA VAL A 157 5.40 -26.37 -12.88
C VAL A 157 6.09 -25.05 -13.21
N GLU A 158 7.08 -25.11 -14.09
CA GLU A 158 8.03 -23.99 -14.29
C GLU A 158 8.12 -23.55 -15.74
N LYS A 159 8.12 -24.48 -16.68
CA LYS A 159 8.45 -24.19 -18.07
C LYS A 159 7.34 -23.36 -18.72
N GLY A 160 7.65 -22.11 -19.06
CA GLY A 160 6.73 -21.13 -19.60
C GLY A 160 5.99 -20.30 -18.56
N MET A 161 6.22 -20.54 -17.26
CA MET A 161 5.60 -19.79 -16.17
C MET A 161 6.41 -18.52 -15.89
N SER A 162 5.72 -17.39 -15.75
CA SER A 162 6.30 -16.11 -15.38
C SER A 162 6.13 -15.87 -13.88
N TYR A 163 7.16 -15.38 -13.20
CA TYR A 163 7.15 -15.12 -11.76
C TYR A 163 7.43 -13.65 -11.45
N ARG A 164 6.80 -13.14 -10.40
CA ARG A 164 7.05 -11.83 -9.79
C ARG A 164 7.10 -11.97 -8.28
N VAL A 165 7.93 -11.14 -7.65
CA VAL A 165 8.08 -11.14 -6.19
C VAL A 165 7.75 -9.76 -5.65
N VAL A 166 6.98 -9.72 -4.56
CA VAL A 166 6.59 -8.50 -3.83
C VAL A 166 7.25 -8.54 -2.46
N ALA A 167 8.01 -7.51 -2.10
CA ALA A 167 8.58 -7.38 -0.75
C ALA A 167 7.54 -6.90 0.25
N VAL A 168 7.62 -7.37 1.49
CA VAL A 168 6.76 -6.98 2.61
C VAL A 168 7.64 -6.60 3.79
N ASP A 169 7.46 -5.39 4.33
CA ASP A 169 8.19 -4.94 5.52
C ASP A 169 7.54 -5.39 6.83
N ALA A 170 8.17 -5.09 7.97
CA ALA A 170 7.68 -5.45 9.30
C ALA A 170 6.31 -4.85 9.65
N GLY A 171 5.92 -3.76 8.99
CA GLY A 171 4.60 -3.13 9.12
C GLY A 171 3.53 -3.75 8.22
N GLY A 172 3.87 -4.79 7.45
CA GLY A 172 2.97 -5.42 6.48
C GLY A 172 2.84 -4.65 5.17
N VAL A 173 3.63 -3.59 4.96
CA VAL A 173 3.57 -2.79 3.75
C VAL A 173 4.22 -3.53 2.60
N THR A 174 3.53 -3.62 1.47
CA THR A 174 4.02 -4.27 0.25
C THR A 174 4.70 -3.28 -0.70
N SER A 175 5.77 -3.70 -1.37
CA SER A 175 6.35 -2.99 -2.51
C SER A 175 5.48 -3.12 -3.77
N THR A 176 5.82 -2.38 -4.83
CA THR A 176 5.43 -2.80 -6.19
C THR A 176 6.08 -4.15 -6.52
N PRO A 177 5.51 -4.95 -7.43
CA PRO A 177 6.13 -6.20 -7.86
C PRO A 177 7.47 -5.97 -8.55
N SER A 178 8.37 -6.95 -8.46
CA SER A 178 9.59 -7.01 -9.27
C SER A 178 9.28 -7.04 -10.78
N GLU A 179 10.32 -6.86 -11.59
CA GLU A 179 10.28 -7.33 -12.97
C GLU A 179 9.98 -8.83 -13.01
N TYR A 180 9.32 -9.28 -14.08
CA TYR A 180 9.00 -10.70 -14.22
C TYR A 180 10.17 -11.48 -14.80
N ILE A 181 10.27 -12.76 -14.43
CA ILE A 181 11.16 -13.73 -15.07
C ILE A 181 10.35 -14.93 -15.54
N THR A 182 10.61 -15.41 -16.76
CA THR A 182 9.98 -16.62 -17.31
C THR A 182 10.97 -17.78 -17.26
N VAL A 183 10.51 -18.96 -16.82
CA VAL A 183 11.36 -20.13 -16.53
C VAL A 183 11.23 -21.24 -17.58
#